data_AF-A0A147KBF3-F1
#
_entry.id   AF-A0A147KBF3-F1
#
_cell.length_a   1.000
_cell.length_b   1.000
_cell.length_c   1.000
_cell.angle_alpha   90.00
_cell.angle_beta   90.00
_cell.angle_gamma   90.00
#
_symmetry.space_group_name_H-M   'P 1'
#
loop_
_entity.id
_entity.type
_entity.pdbx_description
1 polymer ?
#
loop_
_entity_poly.entity_id
_entity_poly.type
_entity_poly.pdbx_seq_one_letter_code
_entity_poly.pdbx_strand_id
1 'polypeptide(L)'
;MEYVIKKFSHKFFFFCMEFVYSAIFTVIFYPLALKHLDISLTNYFLLSMFILIIGGIFLDRGFIYMCISYDNEYNKISNVEWAAIIITELVLYLILGIVIWFYKQDAFLAMYVPLFLFMGGWIWFAVLNGYLNAKESVEENGLKINTKILRNND
;
A
#
# COMPACT_ATOMS: atom_id res chain seq x y z
N MET A 1 2.26 -19.72 -12.84
CA MET A 1 1.21 -19.33 -11.88
C MET A 1 1.34 -17.82 -11.70
N GLU A 2 0.31 -17.05 -12.04
CA GLU A 2 -0.60 -16.50 -11.02
C GLU A 2 -0.18 -15.12 -10.54
N TYR A 3 -1.14 -14.19 -10.52
CA TYR A 3 -1.15 -13.08 -9.58
C TYR A 3 -0.42 -13.48 -8.29
N VAL A 4 0.55 -12.67 -7.85
CA VAL A 4 1.21 -12.75 -6.53
C VAL A 4 0.18 -13.00 -5.40
N ILE A 5 -1.08 -12.64 -5.66
CA ILE A 5 -2.25 -12.75 -4.81
C ILE A 5 -3.39 -13.55 -5.51
N LYS A 6 -3.20 -14.81 -5.91
CA LYS A 6 -4.32 -15.63 -6.41
C LYS A 6 -5.00 -16.46 -5.34
N LYS A 7 -4.23 -16.94 -4.35
CA LYS A 7 -4.78 -17.62 -3.18
C LYS A 7 -5.51 -16.60 -2.31
N PHE A 8 -6.80 -16.85 -2.06
CA PHE A 8 -7.63 -16.02 -1.19
C PHE A 8 -6.95 -15.73 0.15
N SER A 9 -6.19 -16.70 0.69
CA SER A 9 -5.42 -16.54 1.93
C SER A 9 -4.41 -15.41 1.90
N HIS A 10 -3.69 -15.21 0.79
CA HIS A 10 -2.73 -14.10 0.67
C HIS A 10 -3.47 -12.78 0.58
N LYS A 11 -4.51 -12.71 -0.26
CA LYS A 11 -5.35 -11.53 -0.44
C LYS A 11 -5.97 -11.05 0.88
N PHE A 12 -6.43 -12.01 1.67
CA PHE A 12 -6.95 -11.77 3.01
C PHE A 12 -5.86 -11.29 3.98
N PHE A 13 -4.68 -11.90 3.97
CA PHE A 13 -3.55 -11.45 4.78
C PHE A 13 -3.15 -9.99 4.48
N PHE A 14 -3.04 -9.64 3.20
CA PHE A 14 -2.78 -8.27 2.75
C PHE A 14 -3.80 -7.29 3.33
N PHE A 15 -5.09 -7.60 3.18
CA PHE A 15 -6.17 -6.76 3.67
C PHE A 15 -6.18 -6.64 5.21
N CYS A 16 -5.89 -7.74 5.92
CA CYS A 16 -5.78 -7.71 7.39
C CYS A 16 -4.61 -6.84 7.85
N MET A 17 -3.44 -6.95 7.21
CA MET A 17 -2.27 -6.13 7.54
C MET A 17 -2.54 -4.66 7.26
N GLU A 18 -3.10 -4.35 6.08
CA GLU A 18 -3.53 -3.00 5.70
C GLU A 18 -4.49 -2.41 6.74
N PHE A 19 -5.50 -3.19 7.16
CA PHE A 19 -6.47 -2.77 8.15
C PHE A 19 -5.83 -2.49 9.52
N VAL A 20 -4.93 -3.35 9.99
CA VAL A 20 -4.24 -3.17 11.28
C VAL A 20 -3.36 -1.93 11.25
N TYR A 21 -2.53 -1.76 10.22
CA TYR A 21 -1.65 -0.59 10.11
C TYR A 21 -2.45 0.70 9.92
N SER A 22 -3.53 0.67 9.13
CA SER A 22 -4.43 1.81 8.95
C SER A 22 -5.11 2.20 10.27
N ALA A 23 -5.53 1.23 11.08
CA ALA A 23 -6.13 1.49 12.39
C ALA A 23 -5.12 2.12 13.35
N ILE A 24 -3.89 1.59 13.41
CA ILE A 24 -2.80 2.17 14.21
C ILE A 24 -2.50 3.61 13.76
N PHE A 25 -2.39 3.83 12.45
CA PHE A 25 -2.13 5.16 11.89
C PHE A 25 -3.25 6.15 12.24
N THR A 26 -4.51 5.71 12.13
CA THR A 26 -5.69 6.51 12.50
C THR A 26 -5.68 6.88 13.98
N VAL A 27 -5.32 5.96 14.87
CA VAL A 27 -5.17 6.26 16.32
C VAL A 27 -4.09 7.31 16.57
N ILE A 28 -2.94 7.17 15.91
CA ILE A 28 -1.81 8.10 16.08
C ILE A 28 -2.19 9.52 15.65
N PHE A 29 -2.97 9.67 14.57
CA PHE A 29 -3.38 10.96 14.04
C PHE A 29 -4.66 11.53 14.69
N TYR A 30 -5.33 10.77 15.55
CA TYR A 30 -6.55 11.20 16.22
C TYR A 30 -6.41 12.52 17.01
N PRO A 31 -5.33 12.79 17.77
CA PRO A 31 -5.17 14.06 18.49
C PRO A 31 -5.12 15.29 17.57
N LEU A 32 -4.62 15.12 16.35
CA LEU A 32 -4.56 16.19 15.36
C LEU A 32 -5.97 16.47 14.80
N ALA A 33 -6.73 15.41 14.54
CA ALA A 33 -8.11 15.50 14.08
C ALA A 33 -9.03 16.13 15.14
N LEU A 34 -8.92 15.75 16.41
CA LEU A 34 -9.72 16.36 17.49
C LEU A 34 -9.58 17.88 17.59
N LYS A 35 -8.43 18.43 17.20
CA LYS A 35 -8.18 19.88 17.24
C LYS A 35 -8.78 20.65 16.07
N HIS A 36 -9.07 19.97 14.95
CA HIS A 36 -9.40 20.63 13.68
C HIS A 36 -10.70 20.12 13.04
N LEU A 37 -11.17 18.93 13.41
CA LEU A 37 -12.39 18.32 12.90
C LEU A 37 -13.40 18.20 14.04
N ASP A 38 -14.53 18.87 13.88
CA ASP A 38 -15.68 18.77 14.78
C ASP A 38 -16.57 17.59 14.38
N ILE A 39 -15.98 16.38 14.44
CA ILE A 39 -16.64 15.13 14.05
C ILE A 39 -16.61 14.12 15.20
N SER A 40 -17.62 13.25 15.24
CA SER A 40 -17.63 12.15 16.20
C SER A 40 -16.44 11.21 15.95
N LEU A 41 -15.93 10.61 17.03
CA LEU A 41 -14.84 9.63 16.99
C LEU A 41 -15.12 8.50 15.97
N THR A 42 -16.36 8.01 15.94
CA THR A 42 -16.78 6.95 15.01
C THR A 42 -16.68 7.41 13.56
N ASN A 43 -17.15 8.63 13.25
CA ASN A 43 -17.10 9.18 11.89
C ASN A 43 -15.65 9.45 11.46
N TYR A 44 -14.81 9.93 12.37
CA TYR A 44 -13.38 10.08 12.13
C TYR A 44 -12.76 8.75 11.73
N PHE A 45 -12.93 7.71 12.56
CA PHE A 45 -12.34 6.41 12.30
C PHE A 45 -12.79 5.82 10.96
N LEU A 46 -14.10 5.87 10.69
CA LEU A 46 -14.65 5.36 9.43
C LEU A 46 -14.09 6.12 8.22
N LEU A 47 -14.03 7.45 8.29
CA LEU A 47 -13.51 8.28 7.21
C LEU A 47 -12.01 8.05 6.99
N SER A 48 -11.21 8.05 8.06
CA SER A 48 -9.77 7.80 7.99
C SER A 48 -9.46 6.44 7.36
N MET A 49 -10.09 5.38 7.88
CA MET A 49 -9.91 4.02 7.39
C MET A 49 -10.33 3.91 5.92
N PHE A 50 -11.46 4.52 5.56
CA PHE A 50 -11.92 4.53 4.18
C PHE A 50 -10.93 5.20 3.23
N ILE A 51 -10.40 6.37 3.61
CA ILE A 51 -9.42 7.10 2.80
C ILE A 51 -8.10 6.29 2.67
N LEU A 52 -7.60 5.72 3.77
CA LEU A 52 -6.40 4.89 3.76
C LEU A 52 -6.57 3.67 2.84
N ILE A 53 -7.68 2.95 2.96
CA ILE A 53 -7.99 1.80 2.11
C ILE A 53 -8.06 2.20 0.63
N ILE A 54 -8.68 3.36 0.31
CA ILE A 54 -8.71 3.87 -1.06
C ILE A 54 -7.29 4.13 -1.59
N GLY A 55 -6.41 4.72 -0.78
CA GLY A 55 -5.01 4.92 -1.12
C GLY A 55 -4.30 3.61 -1.47
N GLY A 56 -4.48 2.59 -0.64
CA GLY A 56 -3.94 1.25 -0.91
C GLY A 56 -4.49 0.62 -2.20
N ILE A 57 -5.79 0.78 -2.48
CA ILE A 57 -6.42 0.27 -3.71
C ILE A 57 -5.86 0.96 -4.97
N PHE A 58 -5.58 2.26 -4.92
CA PHE A 58 -4.98 2.95 -6.07
C PHE A 58 -3.58 2.40 -6.36
N LEU A 59 -2.77 2.19 -5.32
CA LEU A 59 -1.43 1.64 -5.50
C LEU A 59 -1.47 0.20 -5.99
N ASP A 60 -2.38 -0.62 -5.47
CA ASP A 60 -2.59 -1.99 -5.95
C ASP A 60 -2.94 -2.01 -7.44
N ARG A 61 -3.81 -1.12 -7.90
CA ARG A 61 -4.15 -0.99 -9.33
C ARG A 61 -2.95 -0.55 -10.17
N GLY A 62 -2.17 0.41 -9.69
CA GLY A 62 -0.94 0.84 -10.36
C GLY A 62 0.07 -0.31 -10.51
N PHE A 63 0.25 -1.07 -9.44
CA PHE A 63 1.12 -2.26 -9.43
C PHE A 63 0.63 -3.36 -10.38
N ILE A 64 -0.67 -3.67 -10.36
CA ILE A 64 -1.29 -4.65 -11.27
C ILE A 64 -1.06 -4.25 -12.73
N TYR A 65 -1.26 -2.97 -13.05
CA TYR A 65 -1.06 -2.46 -14.42
C TYR A 65 0.38 -2.65 -14.91
N MET A 66 1.37 -2.36 -14.06
CA MET A 66 2.78 -2.63 -14.36
C MET A 66 3.05 -4.12 -14.53
N CYS A 67 2.52 -4.97 -13.64
CA CYS A 67 2.70 -6.42 -13.76
C CYS A 67 2.16 -6.95 -15.09
N ILE A 68 0.99 -6.49 -15.53
CA ILE A 68 0.40 -6.88 -16.83
C ILE A 68 1.31 -6.47 -17.98
N SER A 69 1.95 -5.31 -17.88
CA SER A 69 2.88 -4.79 -18.91
C SER A 69 4.17 -5.62 -19.02
N TYR A 70 4.50 -6.40 -17.98
CA TYR A 70 5.68 -7.27 -17.89
C TYR A 70 5.33 -8.76 -17.91
N ASP A 71 4.26 -9.15 -18.61
CA ASP A 71 3.81 -10.56 -18.70
C ASP A 71 3.58 -11.25 -17.35
N ASN A 72 3.22 -10.47 -16.32
CA ASN A 72 3.02 -10.88 -14.92
C ASN A 72 4.29 -11.25 -14.15
N GLU A 73 5.47 -10.83 -14.62
CA GLU A 73 6.72 -11.02 -13.90
C GLU A 73 7.07 -9.80 -13.02
N TYR A 74 6.68 -9.85 -11.74
CA TYR A 74 6.93 -8.76 -10.79
C TYR A 74 8.43 -8.48 -10.55
N ASN A 75 9.29 -9.51 -10.69
CA ASN A 75 10.75 -9.38 -10.54
C ASN A 75 11.41 -8.48 -11.61
N LYS A 76 10.70 -8.21 -12.72
CA LYS A 76 11.19 -7.32 -13.78
C LYS A 76 10.90 -5.84 -13.49
N ILE A 77 10.05 -5.54 -12.51
CA ILE A 77 9.71 -4.17 -12.14
C ILE A 77 10.91 -3.56 -11.41
N SER A 78 11.51 -2.56 -12.04
CA SER A 78 12.64 -1.83 -11.48
C SER A 78 12.21 -0.89 -10.36
N ASN A 79 13.17 -0.53 -9.49
CA ASN A 79 12.95 0.49 -8.45
C ASN A 79 12.52 1.85 -9.04
N VAL A 80 12.94 2.15 -10.27
CA VAL A 80 12.59 3.40 -10.98
C VAL A 80 11.10 3.42 -11.33
N GLU A 81 10.55 2.29 -11.75
CA GLU A 81 9.12 2.18 -12.10
C GLU A 81 8.23 2.20 -10.87
N TRP A 82 8.67 1.58 -9.78
CA TRP A 82 8.05 1.74 -8.47
C TRP A 82 8.02 3.21 -8.03
N ALA A 83 9.14 3.91 -8.15
CA ALA A 83 9.20 5.33 -7.85
C ALA A 83 8.26 6.14 -8.76
N ALA A 84 8.15 5.79 -10.04
CA ALA A 84 7.24 6.46 -10.97
C ALA A 84 5.76 6.32 -10.56
N ILE A 85 5.32 5.14 -10.09
CA ILE A 85 3.95 4.96 -9.56
C ILE A 85 3.74 5.87 -8.34
N ILE A 86 4.65 5.80 -7.36
CA ILE A 86 4.53 6.57 -6.11
C ILE A 86 4.49 8.09 -6.39
N ILE A 87 5.36 8.57 -7.29
CA ILE A 87 5.40 9.99 -7.68
C ILE A 87 4.11 10.38 -8.39
N THR A 88 3.60 9.54 -9.29
CA THR A 88 2.36 9.81 -10.03
C THR A 88 1.18 9.93 -9.07
N GLU A 89 1.06 9.00 -8.10
CA GLU A 89 0.04 9.09 -7.06
C GLU A 89 0.17 10.32 -6.18
N LEU A 90 1.39 10.64 -5.75
CA LEU A 90 1.65 11.84 -4.96
C LEU A 90 1.17 13.10 -5.69
N VAL A 91 1.47 13.23 -6.98
CA VAL A 91 1.00 14.35 -7.81
C VAL A 91 -0.53 14.37 -7.91
N LEU A 92 -1.18 13.22 -8.13
CA LEU A 92 -2.64 13.13 -8.18
C LEU A 92 -3.30 13.53 -6.85
N TYR A 93 -2.74 13.08 -5.72
CA TYR A 93 -3.24 13.43 -4.40
C TYR A 93 -3.02 14.91 -4.07
N LEU A 94 -1.91 15.50 -4.49
CA LEU A 94 -1.69 16.96 -4.37
C LEU A 94 -2.71 17.76 -5.18
N ILE A 95 -3.00 17.34 -6.42
CA ILE A 95 -4.04 17.96 -7.25
C ILE A 95 -5.40 17.84 -6.55
N LEU A 96 -5.73 16.68 -5.98
CA LEU A 96 -6.96 16.49 -5.20
C LEU A 96 -7.02 17.44 -3.99
N GLY A 97 -5.90 17.63 -3.27
CA GLY A 97 -5.81 18.59 -2.19
C GLY A 97 -6.10 20.03 -2.63
N ILE A 98 -5.51 20.44 -3.75
CA ILE A 98 -5.77 21.76 -4.36
C ILE A 98 -7.26 21.92 -4.71
N VAL A 99 -7.87 20.89 -5.31
CA VAL A 99 -9.30 20.89 -5.63
C VAL A 99 -10.12 21.04 -4.35
N ILE A 100 -9.85 20.25 -3.31
CA ILE A 100 -10.55 20.35 -2.02
C ILE A 100 -10.45 21.76 -1.43
N TRP A 101 -9.25 22.37 -1.48
CA TRP A 101 -9.04 23.73 -1.01
C TRP A 101 -9.93 24.74 -1.74
N PHE A 102 -10.02 24.68 -3.08
CA PHE A 102 -10.87 25.58 -3.84
C PHE A 102 -12.37 25.42 -3.52
N TYR A 103 -12.84 24.20 -3.22
CA TYR A 103 -14.25 23.95 -2.94
C TYR A 103 -14.66 24.20 -1.49
N LYS A 104 -13.78 23.93 -0.52
CA LYS A 104 -14.13 23.97 0.91
C LYS A 104 -13.45 25.10 1.67
N GLN A 105 -12.38 25.69 1.12
CA GLN A 105 -11.52 26.68 1.79
C GLN A 105 -11.02 26.20 3.17
N ASP A 106 -10.88 24.88 3.33
CA ASP A 106 -10.42 24.23 4.55
C ASP A 106 -9.02 23.66 4.31
N ALA A 107 -8.02 24.30 4.91
CA ALA A 107 -6.61 23.95 4.74
C ALA A 107 -6.30 22.60 5.39
N PHE A 108 -6.97 22.31 6.51
CA PHE A 108 -6.77 21.05 7.20
C PHE A 108 -7.26 19.91 6.32
N LEU A 109 -8.48 19.99 5.80
CA LEU A 109 -9.06 18.94 4.96
C LEU A 109 -8.30 18.77 3.63
N ALA A 110 -7.85 19.89 3.05
CA ALA A 110 -7.03 19.92 1.83
C ALA A 110 -5.67 19.23 1.99
N MET A 111 -5.09 19.21 3.19
CA MET A 111 -3.85 18.48 3.48
C MET A 111 -4.11 17.06 4.02
N TYR A 112 -5.16 16.91 4.82
CA TYR A 112 -5.52 15.68 5.50
C TYR A 112 -5.86 14.56 4.51
N VAL A 113 -6.73 14.83 3.52
CA VAL A 113 -7.17 13.81 2.56
C VAL A 113 -5.99 13.29 1.70
N PRO A 114 -5.17 14.15 1.06
CA PRO A 114 -4.01 13.69 0.30
C PRO A 114 -2.99 12.92 1.15
N LEU A 115 -2.74 13.36 2.38
CA LEU A 115 -1.81 12.69 3.28
C LEU A 115 -2.30 11.29 3.64
N PHE A 116 -3.59 11.15 3.97
CA PHE A 116 -4.17 9.85 4.31
C PHE A 116 -4.23 8.91 3.09
N LEU A 117 -4.52 9.42 1.89
CA LEU A 117 -4.43 8.63 0.65
C LEU A 117 -3.00 8.13 0.43
N PHE A 118 -2.01 9.02 0.53
CA PHE A 118 -0.62 8.67 0.35
C PHE A 118 -0.15 7.64 1.37
N MET A 119 -0.50 7.82 2.64
CA MET A 119 -0.14 6.87 3.70
C MET A 119 -0.80 5.51 3.53
N GLY A 120 -2.03 5.46 3.03
CA GLY A 120 -2.69 4.20 2.67
C GLY A 120 -1.95 3.44 1.57
N GLY A 121 -1.58 4.16 0.50
CA GLY A 121 -0.72 3.60 -0.55
C GLY A 121 0.63 3.13 0.00
N TRP A 122 1.25 3.92 0.88
CA TRP A 122 2.54 3.57 1.49
C TRP A 122 2.48 2.33 2.38
N ILE A 123 1.42 2.18 3.18
CA ILE A 123 1.19 0.98 4.00
C ILE A 123 1.06 -0.23 3.07
N TRP A 124 0.24 -0.14 2.02
CA TRP A 124 0.08 -1.22 1.05
C TRP A 124 1.40 -1.61 0.39
N PHE A 125 2.18 -0.61 -0.04
CA PHE A 125 3.52 -0.82 -0.60
C PHE A 125 4.44 -1.56 0.36
N ALA A 126 4.48 -1.16 1.64
CA ALA A 126 5.32 -1.78 2.65
C ALA A 126 4.93 -3.25 2.90
N VAL A 127 3.63 -3.54 2.98
CA VAL A 127 3.11 -4.91 3.12
C VAL A 127 3.46 -5.76 1.90
N LEU A 128 3.29 -5.21 0.69
CA LEU A 128 3.63 -5.87 -0.57
C LEU A 128 5.12 -6.18 -0.67
N ASN A 129 5.98 -5.19 -0.45
CA ASN A 129 7.42 -5.37 -0.53
C ASN A 129 7.91 -6.37 0.54
N GLY A 130 7.38 -6.30 1.77
CA GLY A 130 7.67 -7.27 2.82
C GLY A 130 7.30 -8.70 2.43
N TYR A 131 6.13 -8.88 1.80
CA TYR A 131 5.71 -10.19 1.30
C TYR A 131 6.58 -10.72 0.16
N LEU A 132 6.92 -9.87 -0.82
CA LEU A 132 7.75 -10.24 -1.96
C LEU A 132 9.15 -10.66 -1.52
N ASN A 133 9.77 -9.89 -0.63
CA ASN A 133 11.09 -10.21 -0.05
C ASN A 133 11.06 -11.53 0.75
N ALA A 134 10.01 -11.76 1.53
CA ALA A 134 9.84 -13.01 2.26
C ALA A 134 9.73 -14.20 1.30
N LYS A 135 8.98 -14.06 0.20
CA LYS A 135 8.84 -15.11 -0.81
C LYS A 135 10.16 -15.43 -1.50
N GLU A 136 10.90 -14.40 -1.93
CA GLU A 136 12.22 -14.58 -2.57
C GLU A 136 13.21 -15.30 -1.65
N SER A 137 13.23 -14.95 -0.36
CA SER A 137 14.10 -15.61 0.62
C SER A 137 13.78 -17.10 0.82
N VAL A 138 12.50 -17.49 0.71
CA VAL A 138 12.07 -18.89 0.82
C VAL A 138 12.49 -19.67 -0.43
N GLU A 139 12.36 -19.08 -1.62
CA GLU A 139 12.79 -19.70 -2.88
C GLU A 139 14.32 -19.87 -2.92
N GLU A 140 15.09 -18.86 -2.51
CA GLU A 140 16.56 -18.92 -2.46
C GLU A 140 17.05 -19.97 -1.46
N ASN A 141 16.43 -20.06 -0.28
CA ASN A 141 16.78 -21.06 0.73
C ASN A 141 16.40 -22.48 0.29
N GLY A 142 15.26 -22.66 -0.40
CA GLY A 142 14.86 -23.94 -0.99
C GLY A 142 15.84 -24.43 -2.05
N LEU A 143 16.32 -23.54 -2.91
CA LEU A 143 17.33 -23.84 -3.93
C LEU A 143 18.68 -24.27 -3.31
N LYS A 144 19.11 -23.59 -2.24
CA LYS A 144 20.33 -23.94 -1.47
C LYS A 144 20.23 -25.32 -0.81
N ILE A 145 19.05 -25.69 -0.30
CA ILE A 145 18.83 -27.02 0.29
C ILE A 145 18.92 -28.11 -0.78
N ASN A 146 18.29 -27.93 -1.94
CA ASN A 146 18.35 -28.91 -3.03
C ASN A 146 19.76 -29.10 -3.60
N THR A 147 20.53 -28.03 -3.78
CA THR A 147 21.94 -28.14 -4.22
C THR A 147 22.81 -28.84 -3.18
N LYS A 148 22.56 -28.64 -1.89
CA LYS A 148 23.30 -29.33 -0.82
C LYS A 148 22.96 -30.83 -0.74
N ILE A 149 21.71 -31.22 -0.99
CA ILE A 149 21.29 -32.63 -1.04
C ILE A 149 21.93 -33.34 -2.24
N LEU A 150 21.92 -32.72 -3.42
CA LEU A 150 22.56 -33.28 -4.62
C LEU A 150 24.07 -33.47 -4.42
N ARG A 151 24.76 -32.51 -3.81
CA ARG A 151 26.21 -32.58 -3.56
C ARG A 151 26.63 -33.59 -2.49
N ASN A 152 25.71 -34.03 -1.63
CA ASN A 152 25.97 -35.05 -0.61
C ASN A 152 25.66 -36.48 -1.11
N ASN A 153 25.05 -36.63 -2.29
CA ASN A 153 24.71 -37.91 -2.90
C ASN A 153 25.69 -38.33 -4.01
N ASP A 154 26.70 -37.50 -4.31
CA ASP A 154 27.85 -37.79 -5.18
C ASP A 154 29.09 -38.13 -4.32
#